data_AF-A0A7Y3UXP1-F1
#
_entry.id   AF-A0A7Y3UXP1-F1
#
_cell.length_a   1.000
_cell.length_b   1.000
_cell.length_c   1.000
_cell.angle_alpha   90.00
_cell.angle_beta   90.00
_cell.angle_gamma   90.00
#
_symmetry.space_group_name_H-M   'P 1'
#
loop_
_entity.id
_entity.type
_entity.pdbx_description
1 polymer ?
#
loop_
_entity_poly.entity_id
_entity_poly.type
_entity_poly.pdbx_seq_one_letter_code
_entity_poly.pdbx_strand_id
1 'polypeptide(L)'
;MKMFGTPTRLSPRAQVRHRLFALSGNNCALPGCASKLVDDYGNIIGQICHIEAAAPGGERFNPNSNNEARRDFSNLMLLCYSCHIKTNDVVEYPTERLRQIKATHEQWATLQPVLQTNIEKFVDASLWQEFKLPENYRNISNEPHDEDFYTHAKSLLTTIAQLPMSTRSFYAHAFIKALRGDLWLVGNLDGLRVALNTTYQQISTHISILEEKHLFGLVEEADDWMTLPFRGTRYGLCGLDRDDNGIYLLYLIHQHFSGDPQAILSIFEDLDFTLLDA
;
A
#
# COMPACT_ATOMS: atom_id res chain seq x y z
N MET A 1 -12.83 59.74 -5.35
CA MET A 1 -13.53 58.55 -5.88
C MET A 1 -12.63 57.88 -6.91
N LYS A 2 -12.12 56.68 -6.66
CA LYS A 2 -11.45 55.90 -7.72
C LYS A 2 -12.54 55.49 -8.71
N MET A 3 -12.44 55.92 -9.96
CA MET A 3 -13.36 55.50 -11.02
C MET A 3 -13.14 54.01 -11.27
N PHE A 4 -14.04 53.18 -10.74
CA PHE A 4 -14.12 51.78 -11.15
C PHE A 4 -14.58 51.78 -12.60
N GLY A 5 -13.69 51.41 -13.52
CA GLY A 5 -14.00 51.38 -14.95
C GLY A 5 -15.26 50.57 -15.26
N THR A 6 -15.91 50.88 -16.38
CA THR A 6 -17.17 50.23 -16.79
C THR A 6 -17.08 48.70 -16.65
N PRO A 7 -18.03 48.05 -15.95
CA PRO A 7 -18.05 46.61 -15.81
C PRO A 7 -17.99 45.92 -17.19
N THR A 8 -16.96 45.12 -17.42
CA THR A 8 -16.78 44.38 -18.67
C THR A 8 -16.18 43.03 -18.36
N ARG A 9 -16.71 41.97 -18.98
CA ARG A 9 -16.20 40.61 -18.80
C ARG A 9 -14.85 40.47 -19.50
N LEU A 10 -13.78 40.45 -18.72
CA LEU A 10 -12.43 40.15 -19.19
C LEU A 10 -12.16 38.64 -19.12
N SER A 11 -11.41 38.13 -20.08
CA SER A 11 -10.95 36.74 -20.05
C SER A 11 -9.95 36.53 -18.89
N PRO A 12 -10.05 35.43 -18.12
CA PRO A 12 -9.04 35.06 -17.13
C PRO A 12 -7.64 34.98 -17.77
N ARG A 13 -6.61 35.48 -17.09
CA ARG A 13 -5.21 35.45 -17.59
C ARG A 13 -4.74 33.99 -17.74
N ALA A 14 -3.80 33.73 -18.66
CA ALA A 14 -3.27 32.38 -18.87
C ALA A 14 -2.73 31.74 -17.57
N GLN A 15 -1.94 32.48 -16.80
CA GLN A 15 -1.43 32.03 -15.50
C GLN A 15 -2.55 31.69 -14.50
N VAL A 16 -3.64 32.46 -14.48
CA VAL A 16 -4.81 32.18 -13.63
C VAL A 16 -5.50 30.89 -14.06
N ARG A 17 -5.69 30.69 -15.38
CA ARG A 17 -6.26 29.44 -15.91
C ARG A 17 -5.39 28.23 -15.55
N HIS A 18 -4.08 28.32 -15.78
CA HIS A 18 -3.16 27.22 -15.43
C HIS A 18 -3.21 26.89 -13.94
N ARG A 19 -3.21 27.91 -13.08
CA ARG A 19 -3.31 27.73 -11.62
C ARG A 19 -4.63 27.07 -11.22
N LEU A 20 -5.76 27.49 -11.80
CA LEU A 20 -7.06 26.86 -11.55
C LEU A 20 -7.03 25.37 -11.90
N PHE A 21 -6.58 25.02 -13.11
CA PHE A 21 -6.54 23.62 -13.54
C PHE A 21 -5.56 22.79 -12.70
N ALA A 22 -4.37 23.33 -12.39
CA ALA A 22 -3.38 22.65 -11.56
C ALA A 22 -3.91 22.33 -10.15
N LEU A 23 -4.69 23.23 -9.55
CA LEU A 23 -5.27 23.05 -8.21
C LEU A 23 -6.64 22.34 -8.21
N SER A 24 -7.13 21.88 -9.36
CA SER A 24 -8.40 21.15 -9.45
C SER A 24 -8.28 19.64 -9.25
N GLY A 25 -7.07 19.09 -9.39
CA GLY A 25 -6.85 17.64 -9.43
C GLY A 25 -7.66 16.92 -10.51
N ASN A 26 -8.08 17.61 -11.59
CA ASN A 26 -9.02 17.13 -12.60
C ASN A 26 -10.41 16.74 -12.04
N ASN A 27 -10.88 17.35 -10.95
CA ASN A 27 -12.20 17.09 -10.38
C ASN A 27 -13.03 18.36 -10.29
N CYS A 28 -14.35 18.22 -10.45
CA CYS A 28 -15.30 19.29 -10.18
C CYS A 28 -15.16 19.78 -8.73
N ALA A 29 -15.16 21.11 -8.52
CA ALA A 29 -15.02 21.66 -7.18
C ALA A 29 -16.28 21.52 -6.30
N LEU A 30 -17.44 21.18 -6.88
CA LEU A 30 -18.68 21.05 -6.10
C LEU A 30 -18.65 19.78 -5.22
N PRO A 31 -18.94 19.86 -3.91
CA PRO A 31 -18.91 18.70 -3.03
C PRO A 31 -19.87 17.60 -3.50
N GLY A 32 -19.39 16.35 -3.48
CA GLY A 32 -20.15 15.17 -3.91
C GLY A 32 -20.23 14.96 -5.42
N CYS A 33 -19.60 15.81 -6.24
CA CYS A 33 -19.53 15.62 -7.69
C CYS A 33 -18.24 14.87 -8.08
N ALA A 34 -18.37 13.73 -8.75
CA ALA A 34 -17.23 12.95 -9.25
C ALA A 34 -16.83 13.27 -10.71
N SER A 35 -17.44 14.28 -11.33
CA SER A 35 -17.18 14.62 -12.74
C SER A 35 -15.76 15.14 -12.96
N LYS A 36 -15.12 14.67 -14.04
CA LYS A 36 -13.81 15.16 -14.51
C LYS A 36 -13.95 16.45 -15.30
N LEU A 37 -12.87 17.24 -15.31
CA LEU A 37 -12.78 18.52 -16.03
C LEU A 37 -12.02 18.40 -17.36
N VAL A 38 -11.23 17.35 -17.48
CA VAL A 38 -10.51 16.92 -18.67
C VAL A 38 -10.85 15.45 -18.87
N ASP A 39 -11.30 15.09 -20.07
CA ASP A 39 -11.63 13.70 -20.42
C ASP A 39 -10.38 12.86 -20.70
N ASP A 40 -10.57 11.56 -20.93
CA ASP A 40 -9.48 10.60 -21.18
C ASP A 40 -8.71 10.88 -22.48
N TYR A 41 -9.27 11.70 -23.38
CA TYR A 41 -8.65 12.13 -24.63
C TYR A 41 -7.91 13.47 -24.50
N GLY A 42 -7.92 14.09 -23.31
CA GLY A 42 -7.28 15.36 -23.05
C GLY A 42 -8.13 16.60 -23.41
N ASN A 43 -9.41 16.44 -23.74
CA ASN A 43 -10.30 17.56 -24.01
C ASN A 43 -10.74 18.22 -22.70
N ILE A 44 -10.68 19.56 -22.64
CA ILE A 44 -11.18 20.34 -21.50
C ILE A 44 -12.70 20.45 -21.60
N ILE A 45 -13.41 19.74 -20.73
CA ILE A 45 -14.88 19.73 -20.62
C ILE A 45 -15.38 20.52 -19.39
N GLY A 46 -14.48 20.89 -18.49
CA GLY A 46 -14.74 21.73 -17.32
C GLY A 46 -14.89 23.22 -17.67
N GLN A 47 -15.58 23.96 -16.81
CA GLN A 47 -15.88 25.37 -16.99
C GLN A 47 -15.30 26.23 -15.86
N ILE A 48 -14.67 27.35 -16.23
CA ILE A 48 -14.24 28.37 -15.29
C ILE A 48 -15.47 29.21 -14.89
N CYS A 49 -15.86 29.10 -13.64
CA CYS A 49 -17.05 29.70 -13.06
C CYS A 49 -16.66 30.90 -12.19
N HIS A 50 -17.48 31.94 -12.24
CA HIS A 50 -17.29 33.12 -11.40
C HIS A 50 -18.06 32.95 -10.09
N ILE A 51 -17.40 33.25 -8.97
CA ILE A 51 -18.03 33.31 -7.66
C ILE A 51 -18.91 34.57 -7.58
N GLU A 52 -18.35 35.75 -7.82
CA GLU A 52 -19.08 36.99 -8.12
C GLU A 52 -19.10 37.23 -9.63
N ALA A 53 -20.28 37.45 -10.22
CA ALA A 53 -20.41 37.61 -11.67
C ALA A 53 -19.51 38.70 -12.28
N ALA A 54 -19.04 38.42 -13.49
CA ALA A 54 -18.18 39.33 -14.24
C ALA A 54 -18.92 40.55 -14.83
N ALA A 55 -20.25 40.47 -14.98
CA ALA A 55 -21.07 41.47 -15.65
C ALA A 55 -22.33 41.80 -14.83
N PRO A 56 -22.84 43.04 -14.93
CA PRO A 56 -24.12 43.42 -14.33
C PRO A 56 -25.25 42.49 -14.78
N GLY A 57 -26.17 42.17 -13.86
CA GLY A 57 -27.27 41.23 -14.11
C GLY A 57 -26.90 39.76 -13.96
N GLY A 58 -25.62 39.42 -13.81
CA GLY A 58 -25.19 38.07 -13.46
C GLY A 58 -25.32 37.76 -11.96
N GLU A 59 -25.24 36.47 -11.64
CA GLU A 59 -25.39 35.94 -10.29
C GLU A 59 -24.37 36.52 -9.33
N ARG A 60 -24.85 37.03 -8.18
CA ARG A 60 -24.00 37.61 -7.13
C ARG A 60 -23.10 38.75 -7.65
N PHE A 61 -23.54 39.51 -8.66
CA PHE A 61 -22.77 40.65 -9.16
C PHE A 61 -22.50 41.67 -8.04
N ASN A 62 -21.22 41.96 -7.81
CA ASN A 62 -20.79 42.95 -6.84
C ASN A 62 -20.45 44.28 -7.52
N PRO A 63 -21.26 45.35 -7.32
CA PRO A 63 -21.04 46.65 -7.93
C PRO A 63 -19.80 47.37 -7.38
N ASN A 64 -19.33 47.00 -6.20
CA ASN A 64 -18.13 47.57 -5.56
C ASN A 64 -16.83 46.89 -6.03
N SER A 65 -16.92 45.84 -6.86
CA SER A 65 -15.78 45.13 -7.43
C SER A 65 -15.30 45.78 -8.75
N ASN A 66 -14.11 45.42 -9.20
CA ASN A 66 -13.52 45.90 -10.47
C ASN A 66 -13.21 44.74 -11.43
N ASN A 67 -12.95 45.05 -12.70
CA ASN A 67 -12.75 44.03 -13.73
C ASN A 67 -11.54 43.11 -13.48
N GLU A 68 -10.49 43.60 -12.80
CA GLU A 68 -9.33 42.77 -12.44
C GLU A 68 -9.63 41.84 -11.26
N ALA A 69 -10.38 42.31 -10.26
CA ALA A 69 -10.85 41.46 -9.15
C ALA A 69 -11.82 40.36 -9.64
N ARG A 70 -12.69 40.69 -10.61
CA ARG A 70 -13.66 39.72 -11.18
C ARG A 70 -12.99 38.55 -11.90
N ARG A 71 -11.86 38.79 -12.57
CA ARG A 71 -11.07 37.76 -13.28
C ARG A 71 -9.94 37.17 -12.44
N ASP A 72 -9.82 37.57 -11.18
CA ASP A 72 -8.76 37.11 -10.28
C ASP A 72 -8.97 35.65 -9.87
N PHE A 73 -7.88 34.94 -9.57
CA PHE A 73 -7.92 33.57 -9.10
C PHE A 73 -8.86 33.37 -7.90
N SER A 74 -8.91 34.32 -6.97
CA SER A 74 -9.76 34.26 -5.78
C SER A 74 -11.27 34.28 -6.09
N ASN A 75 -11.67 34.79 -7.25
CA ASN A 75 -13.07 34.89 -7.68
C ASN A 75 -13.48 33.80 -8.67
N LEU A 76 -12.58 32.88 -9.01
CA LEU A 76 -12.81 31.85 -10.03
C LEU A 76 -12.68 30.45 -9.44
N MET A 77 -13.49 29.52 -9.92
CA MET A 77 -13.40 28.10 -9.58
C MET A 77 -13.72 27.22 -10.81
N LEU A 78 -13.38 25.94 -10.76
CA LEU A 78 -13.67 25.00 -11.85
C LEU A 78 -14.82 24.07 -11.48
N LEU A 79 -15.81 23.99 -12.37
CA LEU A 79 -16.97 23.10 -12.22
C LEU A 79 -17.20 22.34 -13.54
N CYS A 80 -17.83 21.16 -13.47
CA CYS A 80 -18.43 20.56 -14.65
C CYS A 80 -19.66 21.37 -15.09
N TYR A 81 -20.10 21.19 -16.34
CA TYR A 81 -21.22 21.94 -16.91
C TYR A 81 -22.50 21.88 -16.06
N SER A 82 -22.89 20.69 -15.58
CA SER A 82 -24.10 20.51 -14.77
C SER A 82 -24.00 21.25 -13.43
N CYS A 83 -22.84 21.20 -12.77
CA CYS A 83 -22.62 21.92 -11.51
C CYS A 83 -22.54 23.43 -11.72
N HIS A 84 -21.99 23.90 -12.85
CA HIS A 84 -22.00 25.33 -13.17
C HIS A 84 -23.44 25.88 -13.25
N ILE A 85 -24.34 25.18 -13.93
CA ILE A 85 -25.77 25.54 -13.96
C ILE A 85 -26.38 25.49 -12.56
N LYS A 86 -26.11 24.43 -11.80
CA LYS A 86 -26.64 24.26 -10.43
C LYS A 86 -26.29 25.46 -9.54
N THR A 87 -25.07 25.98 -9.65
CA THR A 87 -24.59 27.11 -8.85
C THR A 87 -25.18 28.48 -9.24
N ASN A 88 -26.07 28.53 -10.24
CA ASN A 88 -26.82 29.75 -10.56
C ASN A 88 -27.90 30.05 -9.51
N ASP A 89 -28.32 29.07 -8.70
CA ASP A 89 -29.18 29.34 -7.55
C ASP A 89 -28.40 30.13 -6.48
N VAL A 90 -28.64 31.45 -6.43
CA VAL A 90 -27.96 32.37 -5.53
C VAL A 90 -28.38 32.20 -4.06
N VAL A 91 -29.52 31.56 -3.80
CA VAL A 91 -30.00 31.29 -2.44
C VAL A 91 -29.28 30.08 -1.88
N GLU A 92 -29.17 29.00 -2.66
CA GLU A 92 -28.42 27.81 -2.25
C GLU A 92 -26.90 28.05 -2.26
N TYR A 93 -26.40 28.81 -3.25
CA TYR A 93 -24.97 29.07 -3.46
C TYR A 93 -24.64 30.57 -3.36
N PRO A 94 -24.72 31.18 -2.16
CA PRO A 94 -24.24 32.54 -1.95
C PRO A 94 -22.71 32.59 -2.09
N THR A 95 -22.17 33.81 -2.30
CA THR A 95 -20.75 34.08 -2.53
C THR A 95 -19.85 33.40 -1.49
N GLU A 96 -20.20 33.49 -0.21
CA GLU A 96 -19.41 32.93 0.88
C GLU A 96 -19.32 31.41 0.82
N ARG A 97 -20.44 30.74 0.51
CA ARG A 97 -20.47 29.28 0.35
C ARG A 97 -19.57 28.83 -0.80
N LEU A 98 -19.58 29.52 -1.93
CA LEU A 98 -18.73 29.17 -3.07
C LEU A 98 -17.24 29.39 -2.76
N ARG A 99 -16.89 30.43 -1.98
CA ARG A 99 -15.51 30.63 -1.49
C ARG A 99 -15.07 29.47 -0.59
N GLN A 100 -15.92 29.03 0.33
CA GLN A 100 -15.64 27.89 1.19
C GLN A 100 -15.48 26.58 0.41
N ILE A 101 -16.35 26.35 -0.57
CA ILE A 101 -16.27 25.20 -1.47
C ILE A 101 -14.93 25.20 -2.23
N LYS A 102 -14.56 26.33 -2.84
CA LYS A 102 -13.28 26.50 -3.53
C LYS A 102 -12.11 26.21 -2.60
N ALA A 103 -12.07 26.84 -1.43
CA ALA A 103 -10.97 26.68 -0.47
C ALA A 103 -10.81 25.22 -0.02
N THR A 104 -11.93 24.55 0.29
CA THR A 104 -11.94 23.14 0.70
C THR A 104 -11.43 22.24 -0.42
N HIS A 105 -11.90 22.46 -1.65
CA HIS A 105 -11.49 21.67 -2.81
C HIS A 105 -10.00 21.86 -3.14
N GLU A 106 -9.50 23.10 -3.13
CA GLU A 106 -8.10 23.39 -3.45
C GLU A 106 -7.15 22.88 -2.35
N GLN A 107 -7.57 22.92 -1.09
CA GLN A 107 -6.84 22.30 0.01
C GLN A 107 -6.78 20.77 -0.17
N TRP A 108 -7.93 20.14 -0.46
CA TRP A 108 -7.99 18.71 -0.77
C TRP A 108 -7.06 18.33 -1.92
N ALA A 109 -7.10 19.08 -3.04
CA ALA A 109 -6.27 18.82 -4.21
C ALA A 109 -4.77 19.00 -3.92
N THR A 110 -4.41 19.94 -3.05
CA THR A 110 -3.01 20.14 -2.62
C THR A 110 -2.50 19.02 -1.72
N LEU A 111 -3.40 18.37 -0.96
CA LEU A 111 -3.09 17.22 -0.12
C LEU A 111 -3.07 15.88 -0.88
N GLN A 112 -3.54 15.85 -2.13
CA GLN A 112 -3.40 14.66 -2.97
C GLN A 112 -1.95 14.59 -3.51
N PRO A 113 -1.26 13.45 -3.39
CA PRO A 113 0.00 13.23 -4.07
C PRO A 113 -0.16 13.51 -5.57
N VAL A 114 0.70 14.37 -6.11
CA VAL A 114 0.73 14.75 -7.51
C VAL A 114 0.83 13.48 -8.38
N LEU A 115 -0.08 13.34 -9.36
CA LEU A 115 -0.13 12.28 -10.38
C LEU A 115 -0.46 10.86 -9.89
N GLN A 116 -1.74 10.61 -9.62
CA GLN A 116 -2.32 9.27 -9.82
C GLN A 116 -2.70 9.13 -11.30
N THR A 117 -1.70 8.92 -12.15
CA THR A 117 -1.97 8.22 -13.41
C THR A 117 -2.46 6.83 -13.02
N ASN A 118 -3.65 6.45 -13.48
CA ASN A 118 -4.14 5.08 -13.45
C ASN A 118 -3.25 4.21 -14.36
N ILE A 119 -2.02 3.97 -13.94
CA ILE A 119 -1.33 2.74 -14.29
C ILE A 119 -1.62 1.85 -13.10
N GLU A 120 -2.47 0.85 -13.29
CA GLU A 120 -2.56 -0.29 -12.37
C GLU A 120 -1.19 -0.99 -12.40
N LYS A 121 -0.22 -0.44 -11.68
CA LYS A 121 1.06 -1.10 -11.42
C LYS A 121 0.81 -2.01 -10.23
N PHE A 122 1.04 -3.30 -10.42
CA PHE A 122 1.23 -4.19 -9.28
C PHE A 122 2.39 -3.64 -8.46
N VAL A 123 2.14 -3.37 -7.18
CA VAL A 123 3.18 -2.97 -6.24
C VAL A 123 3.66 -4.25 -5.57
N ASP A 124 4.85 -4.68 -5.93
CA ASP A 124 5.55 -5.71 -5.18
C ASP A 124 6.42 -5.04 -4.11
N ALA A 125 5.88 -4.99 -2.89
CA ALA A 125 6.58 -4.40 -1.75
C ALA A 125 7.84 -5.19 -1.35
N SER A 126 7.97 -6.47 -1.75
CA SER A 126 9.14 -7.29 -1.42
C SER A 126 10.42 -6.81 -2.11
N LEU A 127 10.29 -6.13 -3.26
CA LEU A 127 11.43 -5.65 -4.06
C LEU A 127 12.21 -4.50 -3.42
N TRP A 128 11.62 -3.83 -2.42
CA TRP A 128 12.20 -2.62 -1.80
C TRP A 128 12.64 -2.85 -0.35
N GLN A 129 12.55 -4.08 0.14
CA GLN A 129 12.89 -4.39 1.52
C GLN A 129 14.37 -4.74 1.62
N GLU A 130 15.12 -3.94 2.38
CA GLU A 130 16.53 -4.18 2.66
C GLU A 130 16.67 -5.11 3.88
N PHE A 131 17.66 -6.00 3.83
CA PHE A 131 18.02 -6.90 4.93
C PHE A 131 19.53 -7.16 4.92
N LYS A 132 20.09 -7.53 6.08
CA LYS A 132 21.49 -7.94 6.21
C LYS A 132 21.54 -9.43 6.53
N LEU A 133 22.26 -10.21 5.73
CA LEU A 133 22.48 -11.64 6.03
C LEU A 133 23.42 -11.82 7.23
N PRO A 134 23.24 -12.89 8.04
CA PRO A 134 24.15 -13.20 9.12
C PRO A 134 25.54 -13.58 8.60
N GLU A 135 26.55 -13.22 9.37
CA GLU A 135 27.96 -13.49 9.07
C GLU A 135 28.47 -14.73 9.79
N ASN A 136 28.02 -14.99 11.02
CA ASN A 136 28.67 -15.96 11.92
C ASN A 136 27.74 -16.91 12.67
N TYR A 137 26.44 -16.61 12.78
CA TYR A 137 25.43 -17.45 13.42
C TYR A 137 25.69 -17.76 14.92
N ARG A 138 26.58 -17.01 15.58
CA ARG A 138 27.06 -17.28 16.95
C ARG A 138 25.99 -17.13 18.01
N ASN A 139 24.89 -16.44 17.73
CA ASN A 139 23.81 -16.36 18.68
C ASN A 139 23.06 -17.71 18.78
N ILE A 140 22.95 -18.44 17.67
CA ILE A 140 22.18 -19.70 17.61
C ILE A 140 23.04 -20.97 17.65
N SER A 141 24.35 -20.86 17.37
CA SER A 141 25.28 -21.99 17.41
C SER A 141 26.67 -21.57 17.89
N ASN A 142 27.24 -22.35 18.80
CA ASN A 142 28.62 -22.16 19.27
C ASN A 142 29.63 -23.04 18.52
N GLU A 143 29.16 -23.91 17.61
CA GLU A 143 30.01 -24.85 16.88
C GLU A 143 30.51 -24.23 15.57
N PRO A 144 31.75 -24.53 15.16
CA PRO A 144 32.23 -24.13 13.85
C PRO A 144 31.46 -24.89 12.77
N HIS A 145 30.87 -24.14 11.84
CA HIS A 145 30.23 -24.70 10.66
C HIS A 145 31.17 -24.73 9.46
N ASP A 146 30.94 -25.66 8.54
CA ASP A 146 31.66 -25.72 7.26
C ASP A 146 31.09 -24.71 6.24
N GLU A 147 31.77 -24.59 5.10
CA GLU A 147 31.39 -23.66 4.02
C GLU A 147 30.01 -23.97 3.43
N ASP A 148 29.61 -25.25 3.42
CA ASP A 148 28.33 -25.70 2.88
C ASP A 148 27.18 -25.19 3.75
N PHE A 149 27.29 -25.26 5.08
CA PHE A 149 26.31 -24.66 5.97
C PHE A 149 26.09 -23.18 5.67
N TYR A 150 27.15 -22.36 5.60
CA TYR A 150 27.01 -20.92 5.33
C TYR A 150 26.37 -20.64 3.97
N THR A 151 26.70 -21.44 2.96
CA THR A 151 26.16 -21.30 1.61
C THR A 151 24.66 -21.59 1.58
N HIS A 152 24.24 -22.70 2.18
CA HIS A 152 22.83 -23.09 2.24
C HIS A 152 22.02 -22.17 3.15
N ALA A 153 22.57 -21.76 4.30
CA ALA A 153 21.97 -20.79 5.20
C ALA A 153 21.65 -19.46 4.50
N LYS A 154 22.62 -18.91 3.76
CA LYS A 154 22.43 -17.67 2.98
C LYS A 154 21.38 -17.85 1.88
N SER A 155 21.42 -18.98 1.17
CA SER A 155 20.43 -19.31 0.13
C SER A 155 19.01 -19.38 0.70
N LEU A 156 18.84 -20.03 1.85
CA LEU A 156 17.58 -20.18 2.55
C LEU A 156 17.02 -18.82 2.99
N LEU A 157 17.79 -18.04 3.73
CA LEU A 157 17.36 -16.73 4.22
C LEU A 157 17.04 -15.75 3.08
N THR A 158 17.84 -15.78 2.01
CA THR A 158 17.58 -14.97 0.80
C THR A 158 16.27 -15.37 0.12
N THR A 159 16.01 -16.68 0.03
CA THR A 159 14.77 -17.21 -0.56
C THR A 159 13.56 -16.79 0.27
N ILE A 160 13.66 -16.87 1.60
CA ILE A 160 12.61 -16.39 2.51
C ILE A 160 12.39 -14.88 2.33
N ALA A 161 13.46 -14.09 2.25
CA ALA A 161 13.38 -12.64 2.08
C ALA A 161 12.63 -12.21 0.80
N GLN A 162 12.76 -12.99 -0.28
CA GLN A 162 12.09 -12.75 -1.56
C GLN A 162 10.60 -13.15 -1.59
N LEU A 163 10.09 -13.77 -0.53
CA LEU A 163 8.66 -14.08 -0.45
C LEU A 163 7.83 -12.81 -0.21
N PRO A 164 6.57 -12.77 -0.69
CA PRO A 164 5.62 -11.74 -0.29
C PRO A 164 5.46 -11.69 1.23
N MET A 165 5.32 -10.50 1.81
CA MET A 165 5.25 -10.29 3.27
C MET A 165 4.18 -11.16 3.95
N SER A 166 2.99 -11.26 3.36
CA SER A 166 1.91 -12.13 3.86
C SER A 166 2.28 -13.61 3.84
N THR A 167 3.08 -14.05 2.86
CA THR A 167 3.57 -15.42 2.78
C THR A 167 4.65 -15.68 3.83
N ARG A 168 5.54 -14.71 4.10
CA ARG A 168 6.49 -14.81 5.21
C ARG A 168 5.80 -14.88 6.56
N SER A 169 4.75 -14.08 6.77
CA SER A 169 3.94 -14.15 8.00
C SER A 169 3.30 -15.53 8.18
N PHE A 170 2.67 -16.06 7.12
CA PHE A 170 2.14 -17.42 7.14
C PHE A 170 3.24 -18.46 7.46
N TYR A 171 4.41 -18.37 6.82
CA TYR A 171 5.55 -19.24 7.08
C TYR A 171 6.07 -19.13 8.51
N ALA A 172 6.20 -17.92 9.06
CA ALA A 172 6.66 -17.67 10.42
C ALA A 172 5.72 -18.30 11.45
N HIS A 173 4.40 -18.16 11.27
CA HIS A 173 3.43 -18.81 12.13
C HIS A 173 3.42 -20.34 11.98
N ALA A 174 3.61 -20.85 10.76
CA ALA A 174 3.79 -22.27 10.54
C ALA A 174 5.04 -22.79 11.25
N PHE A 175 6.13 -22.03 11.23
CA PHE A 175 7.38 -22.32 11.92
C PHE A 175 7.21 -22.33 13.44
N ILE A 176 6.58 -21.30 14.02
CA ILE A 176 6.31 -21.21 15.46
C ILE A 176 5.46 -22.40 15.96
N LYS A 177 4.55 -22.91 15.13
CA LYS A 177 3.62 -24.00 15.49
C LYS A 177 4.15 -25.38 15.14
N ALA A 178 5.29 -25.49 14.46
CA ALA A 178 5.86 -26.77 14.10
C ALA A 178 6.33 -27.53 15.35
N LEU A 179 6.19 -28.85 15.32
CA LEU A 179 6.94 -29.73 16.19
C LEU A 179 8.31 -29.97 15.59
N ARG A 180 9.31 -30.06 16.46
CA ARG A 180 10.69 -30.35 16.10
C ARG A 180 11.04 -31.77 16.54
N GLY A 181 11.70 -32.53 15.68
CA GLY A 181 12.45 -33.72 16.05
C GLY A 181 13.85 -33.70 15.47
N ASP A 182 14.46 -34.87 15.26
CA ASP A 182 15.83 -34.98 14.75
C ASP A 182 15.93 -34.52 13.29
N LEU A 183 16.33 -33.26 13.09
CA LEU A 183 16.44 -32.59 11.77
C LEU A 183 15.15 -32.52 10.96
N TRP A 184 13.99 -32.39 11.62
CA TRP A 184 12.73 -32.11 10.93
C TRP A 184 11.83 -31.17 11.72
N LEU A 185 10.98 -30.46 10.98
CA LEU A 185 9.96 -29.54 11.51
C LEU A 185 8.62 -29.84 10.83
N VAL A 186 7.65 -30.32 11.60
CA VAL A 186 6.33 -30.73 11.08
C VAL A 186 5.21 -30.14 11.91
N GLY A 187 4.20 -29.56 11.27
CA GLY A 187 3.04 -29.00 11.93
C GLY A 187 1.70 -29.55 11.43
N ASN A 188 0.64 -29.16 12.13
CA ASN A 188 -0.75 -29.49 11.78
C ASN A 188 -1.37 -28.31 11.03
N LEU A 189 -1.70 -28.49 9.76
CA LEU A 189 -2.26 -27.43 8.92
C LEU A 189 -3.65 -27.00 9.38
N ASP A 190 -4.50 -27.93 9.85
CA ASP A 190 -5.81 -27.61 10.40
C ASP A 190 -5.69 -26.76 11.67
N GLY A 191 -4.77 -27.15 12.55
CA GLY A 191 -4.49 -26.41 13.79
C GLY A 191 -3.98 -24.99 13.50
N LEU A 192 -3.05 -24.86 12.55
CA LEU A 192 -2.53 -23.57 12.11
C LEU A 192 -3.65 -22.68 11.52
N ARG A 193 -4.48 -23.25 10.64
CA ARG A 193 -5.60 -22.54 10.02
C ARG A 193 -6.58 -22.00 11.05
N VAL A 194 -6.92 -22.80 12.06
CA VAL A 194 -7.79 -22.37 13.17
C VAL A 194 -7.13 -21.28 14.00
N ALA A 195 -5.83 -21.42 14.33
CA ALA A 195 -5.10 -20.44 15.11
C ALA A 195 -5.00 -19.06 14.41
N LEU A 196 -4.87 -19.06 13.08
CA LEU A 196 -4.79 -17.85 12.27
C LEU A 196 -6.16 -17.31 11.82
N ASN A 197 -7.26 -17.95 12.23
CA ASN A 197 -8.62 -17.58 11.82
C ASN A 197 -8.77 -17.42 10.29
N THR A 198 -8.26 -18.40 9.55
CA THR A 198 -8.22 -18.37 8.08
C THR A 198 -8.91 -19.60 7.46
N THR A 199 -9.06 -19.61 6.14
CA THR A 199 -9.67 -20.71 5.37
C THR A 199 -8.64 -21.38 4.47
N TYR A 200 -8.93 -22.60 4.01
CA TYR A 200 -8.08 -23.29 3.02
C TYR A 200 -7.88 -22.48 1.73
N GLN A 201 -8.93 -21.78 1.27
CA GLN A 201 -8.87 -20.92 0.09
C GLN A 201 -7.94 -19.72 0.28
N GLN A 202 -7.87 -19.17 1.50
CA GLN A 202 -6.99 -18.02 1.79
C GLN A 202 -5.53 -18.46 1.91
N ILE A 203 -5.25 -19.66 2.40
CA ILE A 203 -3.87 -20.15 2.59
C ILE A 203 -3.31 -20.90 1.38
N SER A 204 -4.15 -21.40 0.47
CA SER A 204 -3.70 -22.23 -0.66
C SER A 204 -2.67 -21.52 -1.52
N THR A 205 -2.83 -20.22 -1.79
CA THR A 205 -1.86 -19.45 -2.56
C THR A 205 -0.53 -19.30 -1.83
N HIS A 206 -0.54 -19.14 -0.50
CA HIS A 206 0.70 -19.09 0.29
C HIS A 206 1.41 -20.44 0.28
N ILE A 207 0.68 -21.55 0.43
CA ILE A 207 1.23 -22.90 0.36
C ILE A 207 1.88 -23.14 -1.02
N SER A 208 1.19 -22.81 -2.11
CA SER A 208 1.74 -22.98 -3.47
C SER A 208 3.02 -22.18 -3.70
N ILE A 209 3.08 -20.93 -3.21
CA ILE A 209 4.31 -20.11 -3.30
C ILE A 209 5.44 -20.78 -2.51
N LEU A 210 5.18 -21.27 -1.31
CA LEU A 210 6.19 -21.90 -0.47
C LEU A 210 6.67 -23.25 -1.02
N GLU A 211 5.78 -24.04 -1.62
CA GLU A 211 6.11 -25.29 -2.30
C GLU A 211 6.96 -25.05 -3.55
N GLU A 212 6.63 -24.02 -4.36
CA GLU A 212 7.45 -23.59 -5.50
C GLU A 212 8.86 -23.20 -5.08
N LYS A 213 8.99 -22.58 -3.90
CA LYS A 213 10.29 -22.22 -3.31
C LYS A 213 10.92 -23.33 -2.48
N HIS A 214 10.35 -24.53 -2.45
CA HIS A 214 10.87 -25.66 -1.67
C HIS A 214 11.06 -25.39 -0.17
N LEU A 215 10.22 -24.53 0.42
CA LEU A 215 10.25 -24.17 1.84
C LEU A 215 9.19 -24.91 2.67
N PHE A 216 8.21 -25.51 2.00
CA PHE A 216 7.05 -26.13 2.61
C PHE A 216 6.62 -27.33 1.77
N GLY A 217 6.06 -28.35 2.39
CA GLY A 217 5.46 -29.48 1.68
C GLY A 217 4.35 -30.12 2.49
N LEU A 218 3.23 -30.44 1.84
CA LEU A 218 2.17 -31.23 2.45
C LEU A 218 2.62 -32.69 2.64
N VAL A 219 2.38 -33.22 3.84
CA VAL A 219 2.76 -34.59 4.20
C VAL A 219 1.46 -35.38 4.44
N GLU A 220 1.12 -36.25 3.48
CA GLU A 220 -0.12 -37.04 3.51
C GLU A 220 0.02 -38.30 4.38
N GLU A 221 1.19 -38.94 4.38
CA GLU A 221 1.50 -40.12 5.19
C GLU A 221 2.71 -39.82 6.07
N ALA A 222 2.61 -40.07 7.39
CA ALA A 222 3.82 -40.06 8.21
C ALA A 222 4.54 -41.36 7.91
N ASP A 223 5.81 -41.28 7.55
CA ASP A 223 6.66 -42.45 7.67
C ASP A 223 6.55 -43.01 9.10
N ASP A 224 6.61 -44.34 9.23
CA ASP A 224 6.42 -45.08 10.49
C ASP A 224 7.28 -44.59 11.68
N TRP A 225 8.34 -43.81 11.41
CA TRP A 225 9.23 -43.25 12.41
C TRP A 225 8.73 -41.94 13.07
N MET A 226 7.67 -41.30 12.57
CA MET A 226 7.08 -40.10 13.16
C MET A 226 5.78 -40.39 13.94
N THR A 227 5.88 -40.71 15.23
CA THR A 227 4.72 -40.76 16.13
C THR A 227 4.28 -39.35 16.54
N LEU A 228 3.56 -38.66 15.66
CA LEU A 228 3.09 -37.28 15.90
C LEU A 228 1.85 -37.26 16.82
N PRO A 229 1.75 -36.29 17.76
CA PRO A 229 0.65 -36.18 18.72
C PRO A 229 -0.65 -35.61 18.11
N PHE A 230 -0.77 -35.56 16.78
CA PHE A 230 -1.93 -35.01 16.09
C PHE A 230 -2.28 -35.77 14.79
N ARG A 231 -3.55 -35.65 14.40
CA ARG A 231 -4.12 -36.17 13.15
C ARG A 231 -4.51 -35.01 12.21
N GLY A 232 -4.79 -35.32 10.94
CA GLY A 232 -5.20 -34.35 9.92
C GLY A 232 -4.09 -34.03 8.93
N THR A 233 -4.33 -33.02 8.08
CA THR A 233 -3.35 -32.59 7.07
C THR A 233 -2.11 -32.00 7.73
N ARG A 234 -0.94 -32.51 7.34
CA ARG A 234 0.34 -32.11 7.92
C ARG A 234 1.14 -31.29 6.92
N TYR A 235 2.06 -30.48 7.44
CA TYR A 235 3.07 -29.82 6.63
C TYR A 235 4.45 -30.04 7.22
N GLY A 236 5.45 -30.20 6.35
CA GLY A 236 6.86 -30.11 6.68
C GLY A 236 7.42 -28.75 6.27
N LEU A 237 8.36 -28.22 7.05
CA LEU A 237 9.20 -27.11 6.64
C LEU A 237 10.51 -27.66 6.06
N CYS A 238 10.97 -27.08 4.97
CA CYS A 238 12.06 -27.61 4.15
C CYS A 238 13.26 -26.65 4.09
N GLY A 239 14.48 -27.20 3.99
CA GLY A 239 15.75 -26.47 4.01
C GLY A 239 16.30 -26.00 2.65
N LEU A 240 15.56 -26.18 1.54
CA LEU A 240 16.00 -26.04 0.14
C LEU A 240 16.98 -27.09 -0.38
N ASP A 241 17.92 -27.57 0.43
CA ASP A 241 18.96 -28.49 -0.01
C ASP A 241 18.66 -29.97 0.30
N ARG A 242 19.43 -30.85 -0.34
CA ARG A 242 19.32 -32.31 -0.16
C ARG A 242 20.24 -32.85 0.92
N ASP A 243 21.13 -32.02 1.47
CA ASP A 243 22.21 -32.41 2.37
C ASP A 243 21.94 -31.91 3.81
N ASP A 244 20.66 -31.69 4.13
CA ASP A 244 20.11 -31.28 5.42
C ASP A 244 20.68 -29.99 6.05
N ASN A 245 21.49 -29.20 5.34
CA ASN A 245 22.15 -28.02 5.91
C ASN A 245 21.16 -26.88 6.21
N GLY A 246 20.22 -26.63 5.31
CA GLY A 246 19.20 -25.62 5.49
C GLY A 246 18.14 -26.02 6.52
N ILE A 247 17.78 -27.31 6.59
CA ILE A 247 16.88 -27.78 7.66
C ILE A 247 17.59 -27.73 9.02
N TYR A 248 18.91 -27.93 9.05
CA TYR A 248 19.70 -27.74 10.26
C TYR A 248 19.69 -26.29 10.74
N LEU A 249 19.81 -25.29 9.86
CA LEU A 249 19.64 -23.88 10.24
C LEU A 249 18.24 -23.63 10.85
N LEU A 250 17.18 -24.10 10.20
CA LEU A 250 15.82 -23.96 10.71
C LEU A 250 15.65 -24.64 12.08
N TYR A 251 16.26 -25.82 12.25
CA TYR A 251 16.29 -26.54 13.52
C TYR A 251 16.96 -25.71 14.63
N LEU A 252 18.12 -25.10 14.35
CA LEU A 252 18.86 -24.25 15.30
C LEU A 252 18.06 -23.01 15.70
N ILE A 253 17.47 -22.30 14.73
CA ILE A 253 16.61 -21.14 14.98
C ILE A 253 15.41 -21.55 15.85
N HIS A 254 14.73 -22.65 15.49
CA HIS A 254 13.57 -23.13 16.23
C HIS A 254 13.95 -23.59 17.64
N GLN A 255 15.14 -24.15 17.84
CA GLN A 255 15.64 -24.53 19.16
C GLN A 255 15.90 -23.30 20.03
N HIS A 256 16.68 -22.36 19.50
CA HIS A 256 17.11 -21.18 20.24
C HIS A 256 15.92 -20.29 20.63
N PHE A 257 15.01 -19.99 19.68
CA PHE A 257 13.90 -19.06 19.89
C PHE A 257 12.56 -19.72 20.27
N SER A 258 12.57 -21.00 20.67
CA SER A 258 11.32 -21.73 21.02
C SER A 258 10.47 -21.05 22.11
N GLY A 259 11.08 -20.30 23.02
CA GLY A 259 10.40 -19.53 24.07
C GLY A 259 10.08 -18.08 23.71
N ASP A 260 10.51 -17.61 22.53
CA ASP A 260 10.35 -16.23 22.06
C ASP A 260 9.79 -16.17 20.64
N PRO A 261 8.45 -16.32 20.49
CA PRO A 261 7.81 -16.23 19.19
C PRO A 261 7.98 -14.85 18.52
N GLN A 262 8.21 -13.78 19.28
CA GLN A 262 8.36 -12.44 18.71
C GLN A 262 9.71 -12.30 17.99
N ALA A 263 10.78 -12.89 18.53
CA ALA A 263 12.04 -12.98 17.81
C ALA A 263 11.88 -13.75 16.49
N ILE A 264 11.11 -14.83 16.46
CA ILE A 264 10.83 -15.59 15.23
C ILE A 264 10.06 -14.74 14.21
N LEU A 265 9.05 -14.00 14.65
CA LEU A 265 8.32 -13.08 13.78
C LEU A 265 9.24 -11.99 13.24
N SER A 266 10.12 -11.41 14.07
CA SER A 266 11.08 -10.39 13.63
C SER A 266 12.07 -10.94 12.59
N ILE A 267 12.56 -12.18 12.78
CA ILE A 267 13.45 -12.86 11.83
C ILE A 267 12.76 -13.04 10.47
N PHE A 268 11.52 -13.55 10.43
CA PHE A 268 10.90 -13.95 9.17
C PHE A 268 10.00 -12.87 8.54
N GLU A 269 9.22 -12.12 9.32
CA GLU A 269 8.33 -11.07 8.81
C GLU A 269 9.10 -9.79 8.48
N ASP A 270 9.93 -9.34 9.43
CA ASP A 270 10.67 -8.07 9.35
C ASP A 270 12.06 -8.22 8.71
N LEU A 271 12.52 -9.46 8.51
CA LEU A 271 13.84 -9.79 7.96
C LEU A 271 15.03 -9.34 8.85
N ASP A 272 14.82 -9.30 10.17
CA ASP A 272 15.88 -9.01 11.13
C ASP A 272 16.76 -10.24 11.38
N PHE A 273 17.56 -10.61 10.38
CA PHE A 273 18.49 -11.72 10.51
C PHE A 273 19.69 -11.40 11.41
N THR A 274 19.84 -10.15 11.88
CA THR A 274 20.92 -9.80 12.81
C THR A 274 20.76 -10.51 14.15
N LEU A 275 19.54 -10.93 14.49
CA LEU A 275 19.25 -11.78 15.65
C LEU A 275 19.93 -13.16 15.60
N LEU A 276 20.44 -13.60 14.44
CA LEU A 276 21.16 -14.86 14.32
C LEU A 276 22.65 -14.71 14.64
N ASP A 277 23.18 -13.48 14.59
CA ASP A 277 24.58 -13.17 14.88
C ASP A 277 24.78 -12.66 16.32
N ALA A 278 26.01 -12.83 16.82
CA ALA A 278 26.49 -12.23 18.06
C ALA A 278 27.89 -11.61 17.87
#